data_AF-A0A8X7B8R2-F1
#
_entry.id   AF-A0A8X7B8R2-F1
#
_cell.length_a   1.000
_cell.length_b   1.000
_cell.length_c   1.000
_cell.angle_alpha   90.00
_cell.angle_beta   90.00
_cell.angle_gamma   90.00
#
_symmetry.space_group_name_H-M   'P 1'
#
loop_
_entity.id
_entity.type
_entity.pdbx_description
1 polymer ?
#
loop_
_entity_poly.entity_id
_entity_poly.type
_entity_poly.pdbx_seq_one_letter_code
_entity_poly.pdbx_strand_id
1 'polypeptide(L)' 'MSPPDFFLFPKIKNTLKGHRFQDSETIKQNSTQQLQAIAKSEFQKCFEDWKHRWSKCVTANGAYFEGD' A
#
# COMPACT_ATOMS: atom_id res chain seq x y z
N MET A 1 -1.41 -7.12 -10.64
CA MET A 1 -1.53 -6.79 -9.20
C MET A 1 -0.25 -6.14 -8.75
N SER A 2 -0.28 -4.92 -8.22
CA SER A 2 0.91 -4.12 -7.95
C SER A 2 1.02 -3.83 -6.45
N PRO A 3 2.14 -4.18 -5.78
CA PRO A 3 2.34 -3.93 -4.35
C PRO A 3 2.12 -2.49 -3.90
N PRO A 4 2.56 -1.45 -4.65
CA PRO A 4 2.21 -0.07 -4.32
C PRO A 4 0.70 0.17 -4.15
N ASP A 5 -0.14 -0.39 -5.01
CA ASP A 5 -1.57 -0.10 -5.06
C ASP A 5 -2.36 -0.73 -3.90
N PHE A 6 -1.99 -1.95 -3.50
CA PHE A 6 -2.72 -2.66 -2.44
C PHE A 6 -2.09 -2.59 -1.06
N PHE A 7 -0.83 -2.16 -0.95
CA PHE A 7 -0.11 -2.10 0.33
C PHE A 7 0.37 -0.68 0.65
N LEU A 8 1.17 -0.06 -0.23
CA LEU A 8 1.87 1.19 0.08
C LEU A 8 0.92 2.39 0.15
N PHE A 9 0.15 2.63 -0.91
CA PHE A 9 -0.76 3.76 -0.98
C PHE A 9 -1.89 3.68 0.05
N PRO A 10 -2.51 2.51 0.31
CA PRO A 10 -3.49 2.40 1.39
C PRO A 10 -2.91 2.78 2.77
N LYS A 11 -1.70 2.33 3.12
CA LYS A 11 -1.06 2.70 4.40
C LYS A 11 -0.86 4.21 4.52
N ILE A 12 -0.28 4.84 3.52
CA ILE A 12 -0.03 6.30 3.55
C ILE A 12 -1.35 7.07 3.55
N LYS A 13 -2.29 6.69 2.66
CA LYS A 13 -3.58 7.36 2.52
C LYS A 13 -4.39 7.26 3.80
N ASN A 14 -4.39 6.11 4.49
CA ASN A 14 -5.12 5.93 5.75
C ASN A 14 -4.59 6.85 6.85
N THR A 15 -3.27 7.05 6.94
CA THR A 15 -2.71 7.97 7.93
C THR A 15 -2.99 9.44 7.59
N LEU A 16 -2.92 9.81 6.30
CA LEU A 16 -3.12 11.20 5.88
C LEU A 16 -4.60 11.59 5.76
N LYS A 17 -5.51 10.61 5.70
CA LYS A 17 -6.95 10.84 5.55
C LYS A 17 -7.48 11.69 6.70
N GLY A 18 -8.36 12.64 6.39
CA GLY A 18 -9.00 13.51 7.38
C GLY A 18 -8.15 14.71 7.82
N HIS A 19 -6.87 14.74 7.48
CA HIS A 19 -6.00 15.88 7.78
C HIS A 19 -6.03 16.90 6.64
N ARG A 20 -6.21 18.18 6.97
CA ARG A 20 -6.02 19.29 6.03
C ARG A 20 -4.61 19.83 6.18
N PHE A 21 -3.89 19.90 5.08
CA PHE A 21 -2.56 20.48 5.00
C PHE A 21 -2.65 21.85 4.33
N GLN A 22 -1.97 22.85 4.89
CA GLN A 22 -1.98 24.21 4.35
C GLN A 22 -1.14 24.34 3.07
N ASP A 23 -0.10 23.52 2.95
CA ASP A 23 0.88 23.60 1.88
C ASP A 23 1.39 22.21 1.46
N SER A 24 2.06 22.18 0.30
CA SER A 24 2.58 20.94 -0.30
C SER A 24 3.83 20.39 0.39
N GLU A 25 4.56 21.20 1.15
CA GLU A 25 5.76 20.78 1.86
C GLU A 25 5.39 19.96 3.09
N THR A 26 4.39 20.42 3.85
CA THR A 26 3.87 19.70 5.02
C THR A 26 3.34 18.31 4.65
N ILE A 27 2.62 18.15 3.53
CA ILE A 27 2.17 16.83 3.09
C ILE A 27 3.33 15.94 2.63
N LYS A 28 4.35 16.49 1.96
CA LYS A 28 5.56 15.74 1.55
C LYS A 28 6.34 15.23 2.76
N GLN A 29 6.54 16.08 3.77
CA GLN A 29 7.24 15.71 5.00
C GLN A 29 6.49 14.61 5.75
N ASN A 30 5.17 14.78 5.95
CA ASN A 30 4.35 13.74 6.59
C ASN A 30 4.36 12.43 5.81
N SER A 31 4.21 12.48 4.48
CA SER A 31 4.27 11.28 3.63
C SER A 31 5.63 10.58 3.75
N THR A 32 6.72 11.35 3.80
CA THR A 32 8.09 10.81 3.93
C THR A 32 8.29 10.15 5.29
N GLN A 33 7.82 10.76 6.37
CA GLN A 33 7.86 10.18 7.72
C GLN A 33 7.06 8.86 7.78
N GLN A 34 5.87 8.84 7.18
CA GLN A 34 5.06 7.61 7.12
C GLN A 34 5.75 6.50 6.33
N LEU A 35 6.37 6.83 5.19
CA LEU A 35 7.16 5.88 4.40
C LEU A 35 8.33 5.31 5.18
N GLN A 36 9.06 6.15 5.91
CA GLN A 36 10.21 5.74 6.73
C GLN A 36 9.81 4.91 7.95
N ALA A 37 8.60 5.09 8.46
CA ALA A 37 8.07 4.31 9.58
C ALA A 37 7.68 2.87 9.19
N ILE A 38 7.54 2.56 7.90
CA ILE A 38 7.21 1.20 7.46
C ILE A 38 8.42 0.30 7.69
N ALA A 39 8.25 -0.70 8.55
CA ALA A 39 9.30 -1.65 8.84
C ALA A 39 9.64 -2.51 7.62
N LYS A 40 10.92 -2.88 7.48
CA LYS A 40 11.38 -3.80 6.42
C LYS A 40 10.60 -5.12 6.40
N SER A 41 10.21 -5.63 7.57
CA SER A 41 9.41 -6.84 7.70
C SER A 41 8.02 -6.71 7.08
N GLU A 42 7.42 -5.52 7.08
CA GLU A 42 6.13 -5.29 6.42
C GLU A 42 6.26 -5.33 4.90
N PHE A 43 7.34 -4.78 4.34
CA PHE A 43 7.64 -4.94 2.92
C PHE A 43 7.84 -6.41 2.56
N GLN A 44 8.61 -7.17 3.36
CA GLN A 44 8.79 -8.61 3.14
C GLN A 44 7.45 -9.35 3.15
N LYS A 45 6.61 -9.09 4.14
CA LYS A 45 5.26 -9.66 4.20
C LYS A 45 4.43 -9.30 2.97
N CYS A 46 4.47 -8.04 2.51
CA CYS A 46 3.78 -7.62 1.30
C CYS A 46 4.21 -8.44 0.07
N PHE A 47 5.50 -8.78 -0.06
CA PHE A 47 5.97 -9.62 -1.17
C PHE A 47 5.49 -11.07 -1.05
N GLU A 48 5.36 -11.61 0.16
CA GLU A 48 4.75 -12.93 0.38
C GLU A 48 3.25 -12.92 0.05
N ASP A 49 2.51 -11.92 0.53
CA ASP A 49 1.09 -11.73 0.21
C ASP A 49 0.87 -11.55 -1.30
N TRP A 50 1.85 -10.95 -2.00
CA TRP A 50 1.80 -10.80 -3.44
C TRP A 50 1.83 -12.15 -4.18
N LYS A 51 2.54 -13.16 -3.65
CA LYS A 51 2.55 -14.52 -4.23
C LYS A 51 1.18 -15.17 -4.11
N HIS A 52 0.52 -15.04 -2.95
CA HIS A 52 -0.85 -15.54 -2.76
C HIS A 52 -1.83 -14.87 -3.73
N ARG A 53 -1.66 -13.56 -3.91
CA ARG A 53 -2.42 -12.74 -4.85
C ARG A 53 -2.23 -13.20 -6.31
N TRP A 54 -1.02 -13.56 -6.74
CA TRP A 54 -0.82 -14.17 -8.06
C TRP A 54 -1.57 -15.49 -8.22
N SER A 55 -1.57 -16.36 -7.20
CA SER A 55 -2.32 -17.61 -7.25
C SER A 55 -3.82 -17.36 -7.42
N LYS A 56 -4.41 -16.42 -6.68
CA LYS A 56 -5.81 -15.99 -6.87
C LYS A 56 -6.07 -15.52 -8.31
N CYS A 57 -5.16 -14.74 -8.89
CA CYS A 57 -5.26 -14.25 -10.28
C CYS A 57 -5.26 -15.40 -11.30
N VAL A 58 -4.43 -16.42 -11.09
CA VAL A 58 -4.40 -17.62 -11.95
C VAL A 58 -5.72 -18.40 -11.83
N THR A 59 -6.21 -18.64 -10.60
CA THR A 59 -7.48 -19.32 -10.37
C THR A 59 -8.67 -18.57 -10.95
N ALA A 60 -8.62 -17.23 -10.94
CA ALA A 60 -9.63 -16.37 -11.53
C ALA A 60 -9.51 -16.24 -13.06
N ASN A 61 -8.58 -16.96 -13.71
CA ASN A 61 -8.29 -16.85 -15.14
C ASN A 61 -8.06 -15.40 -15.60
N GLY A 62 -7.37 -14.61 -14.78
CA GLY A 62 -7.09 -13.20 -15.04
C GLY A 62 -8.24 -12.23 -14.77
N ALA A 63 -9.40 -12.70 -14.30
CA ALA A 63 -10.48 -11.81 -13.87
C ALA A 63 -10.05 -10.95 -12.68
N TYR A 64 -10.59 -9.73 -12.61
CA TYR A 64 -10.39 -8.85 -11.46
C TYR A 64 -11.08 -9.43 -10.22
N PHE A 65 -10.46 -9.26 -9.07
CA PHE A 65 -11.01 -9.64 -7.78
C PHE A 65 -10.70 -8.56 -6.74
N GLU A 66 -11.70 -8.25 -5.92
CA GLU A 66 -11.59 -7.40 -4.74
C GLU A 66 -11.51 -8.26 -3.49
N GLY A 67 -10.73 -7.82 -2.50
CA GLY A 67 -10.70 -8.44 -1.17
C GLY A 67 -9.40 -9.14 -0.78
N ASP A 68 -8.84 -8.67 0.33
CA ASP A 68 -8.68 -9.51 1.53
C ASP A 68 -9.30 -8.74 2.70
#